data_AF-A0A399QUB1-F1
#
_entry.id   AF-A0A399QUB1-F1
#
_cell.length_a   1.000
_cell.length_b   1.000
_cell.length_c   1.000
_cell.angle_alpha   90.00
_cell.angle_beta   90.00
_cell.angle_gamma   90.00
#
_symmetry.space_group_name_H-M   'P 1'
#
loop_
_entity.id
_entity.type
_entity.pdbx_description
1 polymer ?
#
loop_
_entity_poly.entity_id
_entity_poly.type
_entity_poly.pdbx_seq_one_letter_code
_entity_poly.pdbx_strand_id
1 'polypeptide(L)' 'AEVAEARGVPRAQVALAWVSRNPVVTAPIVGGTKASHIEDAVASLDLELTDDEVSRLEEHYVPHAVVGY' A
#
# COMPACT_ATOMS: atom_id res chain seq x y z
N ALA A 1 -0.41 10.04 -4.95
CA ALA A 1 -0.34 10.83 -3.69
C ALA A 1 -1.73 11.30 -3.30
N GLU A 2 -2.53 11.68 -4.29
CA GLU A 2 -3.93 12.12 -4.16
C GLU A 2 -4.80 11.28 -3.19
N VAL A 3 -4.78 9.94 -3.25
CA VAL A 3 -5.57 9.09 -2.32
C VAL A 3 -5.13 9.30 -0.85
N ALA A 4 -3.83 9.36 -0.60
CA ALA A 4 -3.31 9.57 0.76
C ALA A 4 -3.60 10.99 1.27
N GLU A 5 -3.50 11.99 0.39
CA GLU A 5 -3.83 13.39 0.68
C GLU A 5 -5.33 13.56 0.98
N ALA A 6 -6.21 12.95 0.18
CA ALA A 6 -7.66 12.98 0.37
C ALA A 6 -8.08 12.34 1.70
N ARG A 7 -7.36 11.30 2.15
CA ARG A 7 -7.59 10.63 3.44
C ARG A 7 -6.85 11.27 4.61
N GLY A 8 -5.93 12.20 4.36
CA GLY A 8 -5.11 12.82 5.41
C GLY A 8 -4.15 11.85 6.10
N VAL A 9 -3.73 10.78 5.42
CA VAL A 9 -2.85 9.73 5.97
C VAL A 9 -1.49 9.70 5.28
N PRO A 10 -0.43 9.19 5.92
CA PRO A 10 0.85 8.95 5.27
C PRO A 10 0.74 8.02 4.05
N ARG A 11 1.50 8.33 3.00
CA ARG A 11 1.56 7.52 1.77
C ARG A 11 1.96 6.07 2.03
N ALA A 12 2.78 5.83 3.05
CA ALA A 12 3.19 4.50 3.46
C ALA A 12 1.99 3.64 3.91
N GLN A 13 1.04 4.23 4.63
CA GLN A 13 -0.16 3.53 5.10
C GLN A 13 -1.02 3.09 3.90
N VAL A 14 -1.26 3.99 2.94
CA VAL A 14 -2.01 3.66 1.72
C VAL A 14 -1.32 2.57 0.90
N ALA A 15 0.00 2.65 0.75
CA ALA A 15 0.75 1.66 -0.02
C ALA A 15 0.67 0.25 0.62
N LEU A 16 0.82 0.18 1.94
CA LEU A 16 0.77 -1.10 2.67
C LEU A 16 -0.65 -1.68 2.70
N ALA A 17 -1.67 -0.85 2.85
CA ALA A 17 -3.07 -1.27 2.73
C ALA A 17 -3.37 -1.80 1.31
N TRP A 18 -2.88 -1.13 0.27
CA TRP A 18 -3.04 -1.57 -1.11
C TRP A 18 -2.39 -2.93 -1.37
N VAL A 19 -1.15 -3.15 -0.90
CA VAL A 19 -0.48 -4.46 -1.02
C VAL A 19 -1.23 -5.54 -0.24
N SER A 20 -1.67 -5.24 0.98
CA SER A 20 -2.37 -6.20 1.87
C SER A 20 -3.75 -6.60 1.36
N ARG A 21 -4.39 -5.75 0.55
CA ARG A 21 -5.68 -6.04 -0.09
C ARG A 21 -5.62 -7.20 -1.08
N ASN A 22 -4.46 -7.45 -1.69
CA ASN A 22 -4.34 -8.47 -2.72
C ASN A 22 -4.56 -9.87 -2.09
N PRO A 23 -5.54 -10.67 -2.58
CA PRO A 23 -5.89 -11.95 -1.96
C PRO A 23 -4.76 -13.00 -1.97
N VAL A 24 -3.73 -12.83 -2.80
CA VAL A 24 -2.55 -13.73 -2.78
C VAL A 24 -1.48 -13.30 -1.77
N VAL A 25 -1.63 -12.13 -1.15
CA VAL A 25 -0.70 -11.60 -0.14
C VAL A 25 -1.22 -11.98 1.24
N THR A 26 -0.46 -12.79 1.98
CA THR A 26 -0.79 -13.11 3.39
C THR A 26 -0.43 -11.98 4.33
N ALA A 27 0.75 -11.40 4.18
CA ALA A 27 1.20 -10.23 4.93
C ALA A 27 2.35 -9.53 4.19
N PRO A 28 2.37 -8.19 4.11
CA PRO A 28 3.53 -7.46 3.58
C PRO A 28 4.71 -7.54 4.57
N ILE A 29 5.93 -7.68 4.03
CA ILE A 29 7.16 -7.59 4.82
C ILE A 29 7.57 -6.13 4.89
N VAL A 30 7.69 -5.58 6.11
CA VAL A 30 8.02 -4.18 6.32
C VAL A 30 9.32 -4.03 7.08
N GLY A 31 10.25 -3.26 6.52
CA GLY A 31 11.52 -2.91 7.16
C GLY A 31 11.56 -1.40 7.43
N GLY A 32 12.08 -1.01 8.59
CA GLY A 32 12.22 0.40 8.95
C GLY A 32 13.41 0.66 9.85
N THR A 33 14.14 1.74 9.57
CA THR A 33 15.24 2.23 10.43
C THR A 33 14.77 3.26 11.47
N LYS A 34 13.47 3.58 11.46
CA LYS A 34 12.80 4.53 12.37
C LYS A 34 11.55 3.87 12.92
N ALA A 35 11.22 4.17 14.18
CA ALA A 35 10.01 3.68 14.84
C ALA A 35 8.73 4.04 14.06
N SER A 36 8.67 5.26 13.51
CA SER A 36 7.54 5.75 12.73
C SER A 36 7.19 4.87 11.52
N HIS A 37 8.15 4.16 10.93
CA HIS A 37 7.86 3.23 9.82
C HIS A 37 7.05 2.02 10.30
N ILE A 38 7.29 1.56 11.52
CA ILE A 38 6.53 0.46 12.13
C ILE A 38 5.14 0.95 12.53
N GLU A 39 5.04 2.17 13.07
CA GLU A 39 3.76 2.79 13.42
C GLU A 39 2.87 2.94 12.18
N ASP A 40 3.40 3.44 11.05
CA ASP A 40 2.68 3.51 9.79
C ASP A 40 2.29 2.12 9.26
N ALA A 41 3.16 1.12 9.42
CA ALA A 41 2.85 -0.24 9.00
C ALA A 41 1.68 -0.83 9.77
N VAL A 42 1.64 -0.62 11.09
CA VAL A 42 0.53 -1.06 11.93
C VAL A 42 -0.74 -0.30 11.58
N ALA A 43 -0.68 1.03 11.48
CA ALA A 43 -1.84 1.86 11.15
C ALA A 43 -2.44 1.54 9.76
N SER A 44 -1.65 1.01 8.83
CA SER A 44 -2.15 0.59 7.51
C SER A 44 -3.18 -0.55 7.57
N LEU A 45 -3.16 -1.35 8.65
CA LEU A 45 -4.08 -2.48 8.82
C LEU A 45 -5.52 -2.04 9.07
N ASP A 46 -5.70 -0.82 9.60
CA ASP A 46 -7.03 -0.23 9.84
C ASP A 46 -7.61 0.47 8.60
N LEU A 47 -6.87 0.48 7.48
CA LEU A 47 -7.21 1.25 6.29
C LEU A 47 -7.78 0.35 5.19
N GLU A 48 -9.09 0.38 5.02
CA GLU A 48 -9.76 -0.28 3.89
C GLU A 48 -9.86 0.68 2.69
N LEU A 49 -9.26 0.30 1.56
CA LEU A 49 -9.35 1.04 0.31
C LEU A 49 -10.59 0.62 -0.48
N THR A 50 -11.29 1.62 -1.01
CA THR A 50 -12.42 1.40 -1.91
C THR A 50 -11.95 0.98 -3.31
N ASP A 51 -12.83 0.37 -4.10
CA ASP A 51 -12.51 -0.01 -5.48
C ASP A 51 -12.11 1.19 -6.35
N ASP A 52 -12.70 2.36 -6.12
CA ASP A 52 -12.36 3.59 -6.85
C ASP A 52 -10.92 4.03 -6.55
N GLU A 53 -10.54 4.04 -5.28
CA GLU A 53 -9.18 4.43 -4.88
C GLU A 53 -8.14 3.45 -5.38
N VAL A 54 -8.44 2.14 -5.35
CA VAL A 54 -7.54 1.12 -5.91
C VAL A 54 -7.41 1.31 -7.42
N SER A 55 -8.51 1.54 -8.13
CA SER A 55 -8.49 1.80 -9.58
C SER A 55 -7.59 2.98 -9.91
N ARG A 56 -7.66 4.05 -9.12
CA ARG A 56 -6.80 5.25 -9.28
C ARG A 56 -5.32 4.99 -8.95
N LEU A 57 -5.03 4.09 -8.00
CA LEU A 57 -3.66 3.68 -7.70
C LEU A 57 -3.06 2.82 -8.83
N GLU A 58 -3.89 2.03 -9.51
CA GLU A 58 -3.47 1.07 -10.53
C GLU A 58 -3.54 1.61 -11.97
N GLU A 59 -4.27 2.69 -12.23
CA GLU A 59 -4.46 3.28 -13.57
C GLU A 59 -3.14 3.50 -14.33
N HIS A 60 -2.08 3.89 -13.62
CA HIS A 60 -0.76 4.13 -14.19
C HIS A 60 0.24 3.01 -13.94
N TYR A 61 -0.17 1.91 -13.30
CA TYR A 61 0.70 0.78 -13.01
C TYR A 61 0.92 -0.08 -14.25
N VAL A 62 2.19 -0.28 -14.61
CA VAL A 62 2.58 -1.17 -15.71
C VAL A 62 3.31 -2.39 -15.12
N PRO A 63 2.73 -3.60 -15.19
CA PRO A 63 3.40 -4.81 -14.76
C PRO A 63 4.70 -5.02 -15.54
N HIS A 64 5.78 -5.34 -14.83
CA HIS A 64 7.04 -5.72 -15.47
C HIS A 64 7.08 -7.23 -15.66
N ALA A 65 7.51 -7.68 -16.83
CA ALA A 65 7.73 -9.11 -17.07
C ALA A 65 8.78 -9.65 -16.11
N VAL A 66 8.60 -10.90 -15.66
CA VAL A 66 9.60 -11.58 -14.84
C VAL A 66 10.90 -11.71 -15.64
N VAL A 67 12.00 -11.21 -15.09
CA VAL A 67 13.34 -11.37 -15.66
C VAL A 67 14.13 -12.31 -14.76
N GLY A 68 14.36 -13.54 -15.22
CA GLY A 68 15.04 -14.59 -14.45
C GLY A 68 14.35 -15.95 -14.58
N TYR A 69 14.89 -16.96 -13.88
CA TYR A 69 14.34 -18.31 -13.77
C TYR A 69 14.09 -18.65 -12.30
#